data_AF-A0A385Z2F1-F1
#
_entry.id   AF-A0A385Z2F1-F1
#
_cell.length_a   1.000
_cell.length_b   1.000
_cell.length_c   1.000
_cell.angle_alpha   90.00
_cell.angle_beta   90.00
_cell.angle_gamma   90.00
#
_symmetry.space_group_name_H-M   'P 1'
#
loop_
_entity.id
_entity.type
_entity.pdbx_description
1 polymer ?
#
loop_
_entity_poly.entity_id
_entity_poly.type
_entity_poly.pdbx_seq_one_letter_code
_entity_poly.pdbx_strand_id
1 'polypeptide(L)'
;MTTPPLRLFFALPCPPEQAQAMVDWRDSLSTHSRPVTANNLHLTLIFLGAQPRGRLPELKALAASIDGHSFRLQLDRLERWNNGLLHLALSQPPEALLQLVHELRERLQLVGFNLESRAFHPHLTLARHCSRLPAGPAPAFAWQVEHFALFVSESNAKGTRYRVLSQWPLLPPSRNNDAAVGHKPGGNTARDSQGDGESNSQRMTD
;
A
#
# COMPACT_ATOMS: atom_id res chain seq x y z
N MET A 1 12.85 26.14 28.81
CA MET A 1 11.93 26.24 27.65
C MET A 1 11.93 24.90 26.92
N THR A 2 10.81 24.17 26.95
CA THR A 2 10.71 22.87 26.25
C THR A 2 10.54 23.11 24.76
N THR A 3 11.40 22.52 23.92
CA THR A 3 11.25 22.64 22.46
C THR A 3 9.93 21.99 22.02
N PRO A 4 9.11 22.65 21.17
CA PRO A 4 7.81 22.12 20.79
C PRO A 4 7.91 20.75 20.09
N PRO A 5 6.91 19.87 20.28
CA PRO A 5 6.88 18.55 19.65
C PRO A 5 6.74 18.65 18.13
N LEU A 6 7.11 17.59 17.43
CA LEU A 6 6.95 17.46 15.98
C LEU A 6 5.71 16.62 15.67
N ARG A 7 4.88 17.07 14.73
CA ARG A 7 3.78 16.23 14.21
C ARG A 7 4.34 15.32 13.10
N LEU A 8 4.43 14.03 13.37
CA LEU A 8 5.14 13.07 12.52
C LEU A 8 4.20 12.01 11.92
N PHE A 9 4.58 11.48 10.76
CA PHE A 9 3.94 10.34 10.12
C PHE A 9 4.88 9.67 9.11
N PHE A 10 4.71 8.37 8.91
CA PHE A 10 5.36 7.63 7.83
C PHE A 10 4.45 7.61 6.60
N ALA A 11 5.01 7.80 5.41
CA ALA A 11 4.28 7.82 4.16
C ALA A 11 5.12 7.37 2.97
N LEU A 12 4.42 7.02 1.88
CA LEU A 12 5.00 6.89 0.55
C LEU A 12 4.93 8.26 -0.15
N PRO A 13 6.07 8.84 -0.56
CA PRO A 13 6.07 10.03 -1.39
C PRO A 13 5.40 9.77 -2.75
N CYS A 14 4.66 10.76 -3.25
CA CYS A 14 4.17 10.74 -4.63
C CYS A 14 5.24 11.32 -5.57
N PRO A 15 5.65 10.62 -6.64
CA PRO A 15 6.59 11.16 -7.62
C PRO A 15 6.06 12.47 -8.22
N PRO A 16 6.92 13.47 -8.53
CA PRO A 16 6.46 14.77 -9.01
C PRO A 16 5.58 14.71 -10.26
N GLU A 17 5.90 13.84 -11.22
CA GLU A 17 5.11 13.63 -12.43
C GLU A 17 3.71 13.09 -12.12
N GLN A 18 3.62 12.09 -11.24
CA GLN A 18 2.34 11.53 -10.80
C GLN A 18 1.53 12.54 -10.00
N ALA A 19 2.20 13.31 -9.12
CA ALA A 19 1.56 14.34 -8.33
C ALA A 19 0.96 15.43 -9.23
N GLN A 20 1.69 15.86 -10.27
CA GLN A 20 1.19 16.84 -11.23
C GLN A 20 0.02 16.29 -12.04
N ALA A 21 0.13 15.07 -12.57
CA ALA A 21 -0.95 14.43 -13.32
C ALA A 21 -2.23 14.28 -12.48
N MET A 22 -2.11 13.92 -11.19
CA MET A 22 -3.24 13.85 -10.27
C MET A 22 -3.85 15.23 -9.99
N VAL A 23 -3.03 16.27 -9.87
CA VAL A 23 -3.50 17.66 -9.68
C VAL A 23 -4.27 18.14 -10.90
N ASP A 24 -3.70 17.98 -12.09
CA ASP A 24 -4.32 18.42 -13.35
C ASP A 24 -5.65 17.70 -13.57
N TRP A 25 -5.67 16.39 -13.35
CA TRP A 25 -6.90 15.61 -13.44
C TRP A 25 -7.93 16.05 -12.38
N ARG A 26 -7.54 16.18 -11.11
CA ARG A 26 -8.45 16.64 -10.04
C ARG A 26 -9.07 18.00 -10.37
N ASP A 27 -8.26 18.93 -10.86
CA ASP A 27 -8.70 20.29 -11.13
C ASP A 27 -9.67 20.34 -12.33
N SER A 28 -9.59 19.37 -13.25
CA SER A 28 -10.59 19.18 -14.31
C SER A 28 -11.98 18.75 -13.80
N LEU A 29 -12.07 18.12 -12.62
CA LEU A 29 -13.34 17.60 -12.07
C LEU A 29 -14.31 18.70 -11.61
N SER A 30 -13.88 19.97 -11.59
CA SER A 30 -14.72 21.15 -11.27
C SER A 30 -15.54 20.97 -9.98
N THR A 31 -14.87 20.69 -8.86
CA THR A 31 -15.53 20.41 -7.58
C THR A 31 -15.31 21.50 -6.54
N HIS A 32 -16.38 21.84 -5.81
CA HIS A 32 -16.26 22.68 -4.62
C HIS A 32 -15.56 21.88 -3.51
N SER A 33 -14.27 22.13 -3.35
CA SER A 33 -13.41 21.48 -2.36
C SER A 33 -12.21 22.37 -2.04
N ARG A 34 -11.42 21.97 -1.04
CA ARG A 34 -10.09 22.52 -0.76
C ARG A 34 -9.04 21.54 -1.29
N PRO A 35 -8.35 21.85 -2.39
CA PRO A 35 -7.38 20.93 -3.00
C PRO A 35 -6.15 20.73 -2.11
N VAL A 36 -5.57 19.54 -2.19
CA VAL A 36 -4.23 19.26 -1.65
C VAL A 36 -3.19 19.66 -2.70
N THR A 37 -2.16 20.42 -2.31
CA THR A 37 -1.10 20.82 -3.24
C THR A 37 -0.29 19.61 -3.71
N ALA A 38 0.28 19.67 -4.92
CA ALA A 38 1.11 18.58 -5.47
C ALA A 38 2.21 18.12 -4.48
N ASN A 39 2.91 19.09 -3.86
CA ASN A 39 3.96 18.83 -2.86
C ASN A 39 3.48 18.14 -1.58
N ASN A 40 2.16 18.12 -1.34
CA ASN A 40 1.57 17.47 -0.18
C ASN A 40 0.89 16.13 -0.55
N LEU A 41 0.88 15.70 -1.80
CA LEU A 41 0.33 14.40 -2.19
C LEU A 41 1.25 13.27 -1.71
N HIS A 42 0.68 12.34 -0.95
CA HIS A 42 1.36 11.18 -0.39
C HIS A 42 0.32 10.12 0.03
N LEU A 43 0.77 8.88 0.17
CA LEU A 43 -0.01 7.81 0.80
C LEU A 43 0.51 7.62 2.23
N THR A 44 -0.30 7.95 3.23
CA THR A 44 0.14 7.78 4.64
C THR A 44 0.13 6.31 5.03
N LEU A 45 1.23 5.83 5.61
CA LEU A 45 1.36 4.49 6.20
C LEU A 45 0.90 4.51 7.66
N ILE A 46 1.48 5.40 8.48
CA ILE A 46 1.19 5.50 9.92
C ILE A 46 1.26 6.96 10.37
N PHE A 47 0.21 7.46 11.01
CA PHE A 47 0.24 8.74 11.73
C PHE A 47 0.74 8.54 13.16
N LEU A 48 1.77 9.29 13.56
CA LEU A 48 2.34 9.27 14.91
C LEU A 48 1.82 10.41 15.78
N GLY A 49 1.17 11.42 15.19
CA GLY A 49 0.74 12.60 15.93
C GLY A 49 1.92 13.43 16.44
N ALA A 50 1.71 14.15 17.55
CA ALA A 50 2.73 14.99 18.16
C ALA A 50 3.74 14.14 18.96
N GLN A 51 5.01 14.23 18.62
CA GLN A 51 6.10 13.44 19.20
C GLN A 51 7.20 14.35 19.77
N PRO A 52 7.77 14.03 20.94
CA PRO A 52 8.94 14.71 21.46
C PRO A 52 10.11 14.66 20.47
N ARG A 53 10.83 15.77 20.29
CA ARG A 53 11.98 15.82 19.36
C ARG A 53 13.06 14.80 19.68
N GLY A 54 13.26 14.49 20.96
CA GLY A 54 14.21 13.48 21.43
C GLY A 54 13.89 12.05 20.98
N ARG A 55 12.67 11.77 20.53
CA ARG A 55 12.28 10.46 19.97
C ARG A 55 12.64 10.31 18.48
N LEU A 56 13.03 11.39 17.81
CA LEU A 56 13.34 11.37 16.37
C LEU A 56 14.49 10.42 16.02
N PRO A 57 15.63 10.36 16.76
CA PRO A 57 16.70 9.41 16.45
C PRO A 57 16.24 7.95 16.53
N GLU A 58 15.43 7.59 17.52
CA GLU A 58 14.89 6.24 17.66
C GLU A 58 13.94 5.89 16.51
N LEU A 59 13.03 6.79 16.13
CA LEU A 59 12.15 6.60 14.96
C LEU A 59 12.96 6.35 13.68
N LYS A 60 14.08 7.05 13.51
CA LYS A 60 14.94 6.87 12.34
C LYS A 60 15.69 5.55 12.36
N ALA A 61 16.21 5.14 13.52
CA ALA A 61 16.90 3.88 13.69
C ALA A 61 15.96 2.69 13.47
N LEU A 62 14.75 2.76 14.02
CA LEU A 62 13.70 1.77 13.83
C LEU A 62 13.33 1.64 12.35
N ALA A 63 13.08 2.75 11.66
CA ALA A 63 12.75 2.71 10.24
C ALA A 63 13.90 2.18 9.37
N ALA A 64 15.16 2.38 9.79
CA ALA A 64 16.32 1.85 9.09
C ALA A 64 16.48 0.32 9.21
N SER A 65 15.81 -0.31 10.18
CA SER A 65 15.88 -1.77 10.41
C SER A 65 14.73 -2.53 9.76
N ILE A 66 13.94 -1.90 8.89
CA ILE A 66 12.76 -2.49 8.26
C ILE A 66 13.17 -3.07 6.91
N ASP A 67 12.94 -4.36 6.73
CA ASP A 67 13.29 -5.09 5.50
C ASP A 67 12.09 -5.15 4.54
N GLY A 68 11.64 -3.96 4.12
CA GLY A 68 10.56 -3.82 3.15
C GLY A 68 11.02 -4.05 1.72
N HIS A 69 10.14 -4.61 0.88
CA HIS A 69 10.38 -4.79 -0.56
C HIS A 69 9.61 -3.74 -1.37
N SER A 70 10.18 -3.36 -2.51
CA SER A 70 9.58 -2.43 -3.47
C SER A 70 8.41 -3.09 -4.20
N PHE A 71 7.43 -2.28 -4.59
CA PHE A 71 6.22 -2.76 -5.24
C PHE A 71 5.63 -1.70 -6.17
N ARG A 72 4.84 -2.14 -7.15
CA ARG A 72 4.04 -1.24 -7.97
C ARG A 72 2.79 -0.84 -7.20
N LEU A 73 2.62 0.45 -6.95
CA LEU A 73 1.39 1.02 -6.41
C LEU A 73 0.48 1.43 -7.57
N GLN A 74 -0.80 1.09 -7.52
CA GLN A 74 -1.81 1.54 -8.48
C GLN A 74 -3.04 2.07 -7.76
N LEU A 75 -3.33 3.35 -7.98
CA LEU A 75 -4.47 4.08 -7.48
C LEU A 75 -5.50 4.20 -8.61
N ASP A 76 -6.62 3.49 -8.51
CA ASP A 76 -7.59 3.32 -9.60
C ASP A 76 -9.05 3.47 -9.16
N ARG A 77 -9.30 3.78 -7.88
CA ARG A 77 -10.64 4.11 -7.38
C ARG A 77 -10.68 5.54 -6.86
N LEU A 78 -11.66 6.32 -7.29
CA LEU A 78 -11.98 7.61 -6.67
C LEU A 78 -13.08 7.40 -5.64
N GLU A 79 -12.80 7.78 -4.41
CA GLU A 79 -13.70 7.60 -3.28
C GLU A 79 -13.81 8.88 -2.46
N ARG A 80 -14.91 9.00 -1.70
CA ARG A 80 -15.16 10.11 -0.79
C ARG A 80 -15.62 9.56 0.55
N TRP A 81 -14.91 9.90 1.61
CA TRP A 81 -15.37 9.62 2.97
C TRP A 81 -16.42 10.62 3.44
N ASN A 82 -17.21 10.22 4.44
CA ASN A 82 -18.30 11.02 5.00
C ASN A 82 -17.85 12.39 5.54
N ASN A 83 -16.58 12.51 5.95
CA ASN A 83 -15.96 13.78 6.39
C ASN A 83 -15.57 14.73 5.24
N GLY A 84 -15.94 14.42 3.99
CA GLY A 84 -15.66 15.24 2.81
C GLY A 84 -14.24 15.11 2.27
N LEU A 85 -13.52 14.04 2.62
CA LEU A 85 -12.19 13.75 2.10
C LEU A 85 -12.30 12.99 0.77
N LEU A 86 -11.93 13.64 -0.33
CA LEU A 86 -11.83 13.05 -1.65
C LEU A 86 -10.44 12.44 -1.81
N HIS A 87 -10.37 11.17 -2.16
CA HIS A 87 -9.10 10.44 -2.27
C HIS A 87 -9.13 9.39 -3.37
N LEU A 88 -7.93 9.05 -3.81
CA LEU A 88 -7.71 7.84 -4.58
C LEU A 88 -7.44 6.67 -3.63
N ALA A 89 -8.00 5.51 -3.96
CA ALA A 89 -7.79 4.24 -3.26
C ALA A 89 -7.30 3.18 -4.24
N LEU A 90 -6.83 2.07 -3.68
CA LEU A 90 -6.36 0.91 -4.43
C LEU A 90 -7.48 -0.13 -4.54
N SER A 91 -7.76 -0.58 -5.77
CA SER A 91 -8.60 -1.75 -6.01
C SER A 91 -8.09 -2.99 -5.30
N GLN A 92 -6.78 -3.22 -5.43
CA GLN A 92 -6.04 -4.35 -4.89
C GLN A 92 -4.74 -3.84 -4.24
N PRO A 93 -4.70 -3.69 -2.90
CA PRO A 93 -3.47 -3.31 -2.21
C PRO A 93 -2.37 -4.37 -2.39
N PRO A 94 -1.14 -4.00 -2.81
CA PRO A 94 -0.03 -4.94 -2.90
C PRO A 94 0.28 -5.55 -1.53
N GLU A 95 0.60 -6.84 -1.49
CA GLU A 95 0.94 -7.52 -0.23
C GLU A 95 2.15 -6.84 0.46
N ALA A 96 3.17 -6.46 -0.30
CA ALA A 96 4.34 -5.76 0.22
C ALA A 96 4.00 -4.41 0.90
N LEU A 97 2.94 -3.72 0.46
CA LEU A 97 2.46 -2.51 1.15
C LEU A 97 1.89 -2.86 2.53
N LEU A 98 1.08 -3.92 2.59
CA LEU A 98 0.44 -4.36 3.84
C LEU A 98 1.49 -4.87 4.83
N GLN A 99 2.47 -5.65 4.36
CA GLN A 99 3.61 -6.12 5.14
C GLN A 99 4.44 -4.96 5.69
N LEU A 100 4.76 -3.95 4.86
CA LEU A 100 5.48 -2.76 5.30
C LEU A 100 4.75 -2.01 6.43
N VAL A 101 3.43 -1.83 6.29
CA VAL A 101 2.62 -1.17 7.34
C VAL A 101 2.56 -2.02 8.60
N HIS A 102 2.43 -3.33 8.46
CA HIS A 102 2.42 -4.25 9.59
C HIS A 102 3.74 -4.20 10.36
N GLU A 103 4.88 -4.34 9.69
CA GLU A 103 6.19 -4.29 10.33
C GLU A 103 6.44 -2.92 11.00
N LEU A 104 6.12 -1.81 10.32
CA LEU A 104 6.20 -0.48 10.92
C LEU A 104 5.35 -0.40 12.21
N ARG A 105 4.11 -0.93 12.21
CA ARG A 105 3.23 -0.90 13.38
C ARG A 105 3.80 -1.70 14.53
N GLU A 106 4.23 -2.93 14.29
CA GLU A 106 4.77 -3.81 15.32
C GLU A 106 6.01 -3.20 15.98
N ARG A 107 6.98 -2.74 15.17
CA ARG A 107 8.20 -2.11 15.66
C ARG A 107 7.90 -0.88 16.50
N LEU A 108 6.98 -0.02 16.04
CA LEU A 108 6.59 1.20 16.76
C LEU A 108 5.90 0.89 18.09
N GLN A 109 5.02 -0.11 18.13
CA GLN A 109 4.37 -0.53 19.36
C GLN A 109 5.38 -1.12 20.36
N LEU A 110 6.33 -1.93 19.90
CA LEU A 110 7.39 -2.51 20.74
C LEU A 110 8.23 -1.45 21.48
N VAL A 111 8.46 -0.30 20.86
CA VAL A 111 9.23 0.81 21.47
C VAL A 111 8.34 1.86 22.15
N GLY A 112 7.04 1.56 22.32
CA GLY A 112 6.11 2.34 23.13
C GLY A 112 5.43 3.52 22.42
N PHE A 113 5.38 3.55 21.08
CA PHE A 113 4.55 4.53 20.38
C PHE A 113 3.08 4.11 20.40
N ASN A 114 2.23 5.03 20.86
CA ASN A 114 0.78 4.85 20.80
C ASN A 114 0.29 5.12 19.37
N LEU A 115 -0.15 4.06 18.70
CA LEU A 115 -0.73 4.12 17.36
C LEU A 115 -2.25 4.12 17.43
N GLU A 116 -2.89 4.76 16.45
CA GLU A 116 -4.34 4.65 16.30
C GLU A 116 -4.73 3.20 15.97
N SER A 117 -5.76 2.67 16.65
CA SER A 117 -6.28 1.31 16.46
C SER A 117 -7.07 1.11 15.16
N ARG A 118 -7.26 2.17 14.36
CA ARG A 118 -8.05 2.11 13.13
C ARG A 118 -7.41 1.15 12.11
N ALA A 119 -8.27 0.41 11.41
CA ALA A 119 -7.87 -0.39 10.27
C ALA A 119 -7.19 0.48 9.22
N PHE A 120 -6.12 -0.06 8.62
CA PHE A 120 -5.38 0.61 7.57
C PHE A 120 -6.15 0.56 6.26
N HIS A 121 -6.55 1.73 5.77
CA HIS A 121 -7.20 1.89 4.47
C HIS A 121 -6.26 2.73 3.59
N PRO A 122 -5.51 2.11 2.66
CA PRO A 122 -4.50 2.82 1.89
C PRO A 122 -5.17 3.79 0.91
N HIS A 123 -4.84 5.08 1.03
CA HIS A 123 -5.43 6.15 0.24
C HIS A 123 -4.47 7.32 0.05
N LEU A 124 -4.66 8.07 -1.04
CA LEU A 124 -3.99 9.33 -1.33
C LEU A 124 -5.03 10.44 -1.41
N THR A 125 -4.94 11.42 -0.50
CA THR A 125 -5.93 12.51 -0.41
C THR A 125 -5.72 13.52 -1.54
N LEU A 126 -6.75 13.75 -2.36
CA LEU A 126 -6.74 14.75 -3.43
C LEU A 126 -7.29 16.10 -2.98
N ALA A 127 -8.35 16.08 -2.18
CA ALA A 127 -9.01 17.28 -1.69
C ALA A 127 -9.75 17.03 -0.36
N ARG A 128 -10.00 18.12 0.36
CA ARG A 128 -10.77 18.14 1.62
C ARG A 128 -12.02 18.98 1.45
N HIS A 129 -13.00 18.85 2.35
CA HIS A 129 -14.25 19.61 2.29
C HIS A 129 -15.00 19.46 0.95
N CYS A 130 -14.83 18.31 0.29
CA CYS A 130 -15.54 17.99 -0.94
C CYS A 130 -17.00 17.66 -0.61
N SER A 131 -17.94 18.37 -1.20
CA SER A 131 -19.37 18.21 -0.89
C SER A 131 -19.95 16.91 -1.42
N ARG A 132 -19.52 16.44 -2.60
CA ARG A 132 -20.01 15.24 -3.26
C ARG A 132 -18.90 14.51 -4.02
N LEU A 133 -19.06 13.20 -4.21
CA LEU A 133 -18.17 12.44 -5.08
C LEU A 133 -18.37 12.90 -6.54
N PRO A 134 -17.30 13.24 -7.29
CA PRO A 134 -17.39 13.54 -8.72
C PRO A 134 -17.87 12.33 -9.52
N ALA A 135 -18.56 12.57 -10.62
CA ALA A 135 -18.98 11.51 -11.55
C ALA A 135 -17.83 11.10 -12.47
N GLY A 136 -17.86 9.84 -12.92
CA GLY A 136 -16.90 9.28 -13.88
C GLY A 136 -15.80 8.44 -13.24
N PRO A 137 -15.13 7.59 -14.03
CA PRO A 137 -14.04 6.76 -13.54
C PRO A 137 -12.78 7.60 -13.26
N ALA A 138 -12.02 7.18 -12.26
CA ALA A 138 -10.67 7.69 -12.06
C ALA A 138 -9.73 7.09 -13.12
N PRO A 139 -8.78 7.87 -13.68
CA PRO A 139 -7.60 7.32 -14.31
C PRO A 139 -6.84 6.46 -13.31
N ALA A 140 -6.17 5.42 -13.79
CA ALA A 140 -5.23 4.67 -12.97
C ALA A 140 -3.90 5.44 -12.89
N PHE A 141 -3.52 5.85 -11.69
CA PHE A 141 -2.20 6.43 -11.41
C PHE A 141 -1.32 5.37 -10.79
N ALA A 142 -0.16 5.12 -11.38
CA ALA A 142 0.73 4.06 -10.93
C ALA A 142 2.19 4.45 -10.97
N TRP A 143 2.94 3.98 -9.99
CA TRP A 143 4.40 4.13 -9.94
C TRP A 143 5.04 3.01 -9.15
N GLN A 144 6.34 2.84 -9.35
CA GLN A 144 7.16 1.94 -8.53
C GLN A 144 7.50 2.63 -7.22
N VAL A 145 7.14 2.00 -6.09
CA VAL A 145 7.51 2.45 -4.76
C VAL A 145 8.84 1.82 -4.39
N GLU A 146 9.88 2.64 -4.29
CA GLU A 146 11.25 2.21 -4.01
C GLU A 146 11.76 2.69 -2.65
N HIS A 147 10.98 3.50 -1.94
CA HIS A 147 11.31 4.00 -0.62
C HIS A 147 10.05 4.42 0.14
N PHE A 148 10.16 4.46 1.46
CA PHE A 148 9.20 5.13 2.33
C PHE A 148 9.92 6.22 3.14
N ALA A 149 9.17 7.16 3.70
CA ALA A 149 9.75 8.33 4.35
C ALA A 149 9.01 8.73 5.63
N LEU A 150 9.77 9.34 6.53
CA LEU A 150 9.25 10.01 7.72
C LEU A 150 9.06 11.48 7.39
N PHE A 151 7.84 11.97 7.58
CA PHE A 151 7.47 13.36 7.34
C PHE A 151 7.24 14.11 8.64
N VAL A 152 7.47 15.42 8.59
CA VAL A 152 6.96 16.38 9.56
C VAL A 152 5.86 17.22 8.93
N SER A 153 4.77 17.41 9.69
CA SER A 153 3.66 18.30 9.37
C SER A 153 3.85 19.65 10.04
N GLU A 154 4.20 20.66 9.25
CA GLU A 154 4.38 22.03 9.68
C GLU A 154 3.12 22.83 9.30
N SER A 155 2.37 23.32 10.29
CA SER A 155 1.19 24.16 10.04
C SER A 155 1.55 25.61 10.23
N ASN A 156 1.20 26.45 9.25
CA ASN A 156 1.35 27.90 9.31
C ASN A 156 0.05 28.59 8.85
N ALA A 157 0.00 29.92 8.90
CA ALA A 157 -1.17 30.71 8.51
C ALA A 157 -1.62 30.48 7.05
N LYS A 158 -0.71 30.02 6.17
CA LYS A 158 -0.98 29.73 4.75
C LYS A 158 -1.40 28.27 4.50
N GLY A 159 -1.43 27.43 5.53
CA GLY A 159 -1.83 26.03 5.44
C GLY A 159 -0.80 25.06 6.03
N THR A 160 -0.96 23.78 5.69
CA THR A 160 -0.05 22.72 6.13
C THR A 160 0.99 22.45 5.04
N ARG A 161 2.26 22.38 5.42
CA ARG A 161 3.36 21.91 4.57
C ARG A 161 3.92 20.62 5.14
N TYR A 162 4.15 19.64 4.29
CA TYR A 162 4.87 18.43 4.65
C TYR A 162 6.32 18.51 4.20
N ARG A 163 7.23 18.05 5.05
CA ARG A 163 8.66 17.99 4.75
C ARG A 163 9.19 16.61 5.12
N VAL A 164 9.94 16.01 4.20
CA VAL A 164 10.66 14.76 4.47
C VAL A 164 11.78 15.03 5.46
N LEU A 165 11.82 14.26 6.55
CA LEU A 165 12.91 14.27 7.52
C LEU A 165 13.97 13.24 7.19
N SER A 166 13.57 12.07 6.71
CA SER A 166 14.42 10.95 6.30
C SER A 166 13.61 10.00 5.41
N GLN A 167 14.30 9.24 4.57
CA GLN A 167 13.73 8.23 3.68
C GLN A 167 14.61 6.99 3.69
N TRP A 168 13.99 5.82 3.50
CA TRP A 168 14.66 4.53 3.53
C TRP A 168 14.32 3.74 2.26
N PRO A 169 15.32 3.20 1.56
CA PRO A 169 15.10 2.40 0.37
C PRO A 169 14.37 1.11 0.75
N LEU A 170 13.55 0.63 -0.18
CA LEU A 170 12.99 -0.70 -0.16
C LEU A 170 13.86 -1.60 -1.03
N LEU A 171 13.98 -2.85 -0.64
CA LEU A 171 14.71 -3.86 -1.39
C LEU A 171 14.01 -4.11 -2.75
N PRO A 172 14.73 -4.60 -3.78
CA PRO A 172 14.08 -5.08 -5.00
C PRO A 172 12.98 -6.11 -4.68
N PRO A 173 11.93 -6.27 -5.50
CA PRO A 173 10.84 -7.18 -5.19
C PRO A 173 11.39 -8.57 -4.86
N SER A 174 10.89 -9.20 -3.79
CA SER A 174 11.29 -10.57 -3.46
C SER A 174 11.02 -11.43 -4.68
N ARG A 175 12.05 -12.09 -5.21
CA ARG A 175 11.86 -13.12 -6.24
C ARG A 175 11.13 -14.28 -5.58
N ASN A 176 9.80 -14.25 -5.54
CA ASN A 176 9.05 -15.42 -5.13
C ASN A 176 9.31 -16.53 -6.15
N ASN A 177 9.71 -17.67 -5.62
CA ASN A 177 10.13 -18.86 -6.33
C ASN A 177 8.93 -19.56 -6.99
N ASP A 178 8.35 -18.95 -8.03
CA ASP A 178 7.31 -19.57 -8.88
C ASP A 178 7.91 -20.43 -10.02
N ALA A 179 9.13 -20.93 -9.83
CA ALA A 179 9.79 -21.84 -10.76
C ALA A 179 9.87 -23.27 -10.18
N ALA A 180 8.73 -23.86 -9.80
CA ALA A 180 8.65 -25.31 -9.56
C ALA A 180 7.22 -25.88 -9.62
N VAL A 181 6.50 -25.64 -10.72
CA VAL A 181 5.59 -26.69 -11.23
C VAL A 181 6.24 -27.27 -12.48
N GLY A 182 7.30 -28.04 -12.23
CA GLY A 182 7.87 -28.93 -13.23
C GLY A 182 6.83 -29.97 -13.58
N HIS A 183 6.12 -29.75 -14.68
CA HIS A 183 5.31 -30.75 -15.34
C HIS A 183 6.25 -31.88 -15.78
N LYS A 184 6.38 -32.95 -14.97
CA LYS A 184 7.05 -34.18 -15.41
C LYS A 184 6.08 -34.93 -16.34
N PRO A 185 6.47 -35.28 -17.57
CA PRO A 185 5.67 -36.20 -18.38
C PRO A 185 5.73 -37.59 -17.75
N GLY A 186 4.56 -38.23 -17.65
CA GLY A 186 4.35 -39.50 -16.97
C GLY A 186 5.24 -40.63 -17.48
N GLY A 187 5.93 -41.29 -16.56
CA GLY A 187 6.50 -42.62 -16.78
C GLY A 187 5.38 -43.64 -16.67
N ASN A 188 5.07 -44.30 -17.79
CA ASN A 188 4.16 -45.43 -17.84
C ASN A 188 4.86 -46.67 -17.25
N THR A 189 4.51 -47.05 -16.03
CA THR A 189 4.81 -48.37 -15.48
C THR A 189 3.53 -49.18 -15.43
N ALA A 190 3.30 -49.99 -16.46
CA ALA A 190 2.34 -51.08 -16.40
C ALA A 190 2.97 -52.26 -15.68
N ARG A 191 2.41 -52.64 -14.52
CA ARG A 191 2.48 -53.99 -13.97
C ARG A 191 1.12 -54.38 -13.42
N ASP A 192 0.66 -55.52 -13.96
CA ASP A 192 -0.27 -56.53 -13.47
C ASP A 192 -1.01 -56.29 -12.15
N SER A 193 -2.30 -56.62 -12.13
CA SER A 193 -2.83 -57.77 -11.38
C SER A 193 -4.33 -57.99 -11.66
N GLN A 194 -4.63 -59.17 -12.21
CA GLN A 194 -5.70 -60.11 -11.83
C GLN A 194 -7.03 -59.56 -11.28
N GLY A 195 -8.11 -59.93 -11.98
CA GLY A 195 -9.46 -60.03 -11.44
C GLY A 195 -10.18 -61.20 -12.12
N ASP A 196 -10.31 -62.31 -11.38
CA ASP A 196 -11.12 -63.48 -11.69
C ASP A 196 -12.62 -63.15 -11.71
N GLY A 197 -13.42 -63.95 -12.43
CA GLY A 197 -14.88 -64.02 -12.26
C GLY A 197 -15.68 -64.21 -13.55
N GLU A 198 -15.78 -65.44 -14.01
CA GLU A 198 -17.03 -66.24 -14.13
C GLU A 198 -17.79 -66.22 -15.47
N SER A 199 -17.69 -67.38 -16.14
CA SER A 199 -18.78 -68.19 -16.69
C SER A 199 -19.89 -67.55 -17.53
N ASN A 200 -19.95 -67.93 -18.81
CA ASN A 200 -21.15 -68.61 -19.31
C ASN A 200 -20.87 -69.49 -20.53
N SER A 201 -21.23 -70.77 -20.40
CA SER A 201 -21.44 -71.69 -21.53
C SER A 201 -22.76 -71.36 -22.22
N GLN A 202 -22.83 -71.43 -23.56
CA GLN A 202 -23.84 -72.23 -24.26
C GLN A 202 -23.69 -72.14 -25.80
N ARG A 203 -23.40 -73.31 -26.39
CA ARG A 203 -24.03 -73.95 -27.58
C ARG A 203 -24.02 -73.29 -28.98
N MET A 204 -23.33 -74.02 -29.86
CA MET A 204 -23.67 -74.39 -31.25
C MET A 204 -25.18 -74.46 -31.57
N THR A 205 -25.55 -73.95 -32.74
CA THR A 205 -26.35 -74.67 -33.76
C THR A 205 -25.94 -74.20 -35.15
N ASP A 206 -25.86 -75.17 -36.07
CA ASP A 206 -25.90 -75.05 -37.53
C ASP A 206 -26.96 -74.06 -38.06
#